data_AF-A0A1M3QMB3-F1
#
_entry.id   AF-A0A1M3QMB3-F1
#
_cell.length_a   1.000
_cell.length_b   1.000
_cell.length_c   1.000
_cell.angle_alpha   90.00
_cell.angle_beta   90.00
_cell.angle_gamma   90.00
#
_symmetry.space_group_name_H-M   'P 1'
#
loop_
_entity.id
_entity.type
_entity.pdbx_description
1 polymer ?
#
loop_
_entity_poly.entity_id
_entity_poly.type
_entity_poly.pdbx_seq_one_letter_code
_entity_poly.pdbx_strand_id
1 'polypeptide(L)'
;MSGYRIGEAAARAGMSADTLRYYERIGLMRRVLRDGGGRRYYTDAELERLRFIARAQAMDFTLAEIGQLLELRDHPATAREEARRLAHSKLEAVTGRVRTLRHLRDELRLLLNLCAGANGRCPILELQPERTAPARKRITQPAIRRRRKFA
;
A
#
# COMPACT_ATOMS: atom_id res chain seq x y z
N MET A 1 -11.57 -30.90 6.85
CA MET A 1 -11.30 -29.49 6.49
C MET A 1 -11.90 -28.63 7.58
N SER A 2 -11.04 -28.06 8.42
CA SER A 2 -11.49 -27.08 9.40
C SER A 2 -11.90 -25.82 8.66
N GLY A 3 -12.85 -25.10 9.21
CA GLY A 3 -13.10 -23.78 8.69
C GLY A 3 -13.92 -22.97 9.64
N TYR A 4 -13.86 -21.70 9.34
CA TYR A 4 -13.89 -20.68 10.36
C TYR A 4 -15.01 -19.73 10.02
N ARG A 5 -15.76 -19.34 11.05
CA ARG A 5 -16.72 -18.25 10.91
C ARG A 5 -15.95 -16.95 10.72
N ILE A 6 -16.64 -15.92 10.20
CA ILE A 6 -16.00 -14.63 9.93
C ILE A 6 -15.28 -14.03 11.15
N GLY A 7 -15.82 -14.18 12.36
CA GLY A 7 -15.16 -13.69 13.58
C GLY A 7 -13.87 -14.43 13.91
N GLU A 8 -13.85 -15.75 13.75
CA GLU A 8 -12.66 -16.57 13.95
C GLU A 8 -11.59 -16.29 12.89
N ALA A 9 -12.01 -16.14 11.63
CA ALA A 9 -11.13 -15.77 10.53
C ALA A 9 -10.53 -14.38 10.73
N ALA A 10 -11.33 -13.42 11.21
CA ALA A 10 -10.91 -12.06 11.54
C ALA A 10 -9.80 -12.07 12.61
N ALA A 11 -10.06 -12.77 13.72
CA ALA A 11 -9.10 -12.90 14.81
C ALA A 11 -7.80 -13.56 14.35
N ARG A 12 -7.88 -14.66 13.59
CA ARG A 12 -6.71 -15.38 13.07
C ARG A 12 -5.91 -14.58 12.04
N ALA A 13 -6.57 -13.71 11.28
CA ALA A 13 -5.91 -12.84 10.31
C ALA A 13 -5.41 -11.52 10.93
N GLY A 14 -5.75 -11.22 12.20
CA GLY A 14 -5.44 -9.93 12.83
C GLY A 14 -6.20 -8.75 12.22
N MET A 15 -7.42 -8.99 11.74
CA MET A 15 -8.23 -8.00 11.02
C MET A 15 -9.64 -7.91 11.61
N SER A 16 -10.39 -6.87 11.25
CA SER A 16 -11.80 -6.78 11.61
C SER A 16 -12.68 -7.61 10.65
N ALA A 17 -13.86 -8.02 11.12
CA ALA A 17 -14.85 -8.67 10.25
C ALA A 17 -15.31 -7.75 9.10
N ASP A 18 -15.31 -6.44 9.32
CA ASP A 18 -15.64 -5.47 8.27
C ASP A 18 -14.56 -5.38 7.19
N THR A 19 -13.29 -5.49 7.59
CA THR A 19 -12.16 -5.60 6.64
C THR A 19 -12.31 -6.84 5.74
N LEU A 20 -12.72 -7.97 6.32
CA LEU A 20 -12.97 -9.20 5.55
C LEU A 20 -14.12 -9.04 4.56
N ARG A 21 -15.24 -8.44 4.98
CA ARG A 21 -16.38 -8.12 4.09
C ARG A 21 -15.96 -7.15 2.99
N TYR A 22 -15.12 -6.19 3.34
CA TYR A 22 -14.60 -5.22 2.39
C TYR A 22 -13.73 -5.90 1.33
N TYR A 23 -12.80 -6.78 1.73
CA TYR A 23 -11.93 -7.52 0.80
C TYR A 23 -12.70 -8.46 -0.12
N GLU A 24 -13.77 -9.09 0.36
CA GLU A 24 -14.70 -9.82 -0.50
C GLU A 24 -15.37 -8.89 -1.52
N ARG A 25 -15.86 -7.72 -1.08
CA ARG A 25 -16.56 -6.75 -1.94
C ARG A 25 -15.67 -6.20 -3.06
N ILE A 26 -14.40 -5.94 -2.78
CA ILE A 26 -13.45 -5.42 -3.77
C ILE A 26 -12.72 -6.52 -4.56
N GLY A 27 -13.09 -7.79 -4.35
CA GLY A 27 -12.56 -8.93 -5.10
C GLY A 27 -11.16 -9.41 -4.70
N LEU A 28 -10.59 -8.91 -3.58
CA LEU A 28 -9.32 -9.43 -3.07
C LEU A 28 -9.46 -10.85 -2.52
N MET A 29 -10.62 -11.18 -1.99
CA MET A 29 -10.98 -12.55 -1.65
C MET A 29 -11.88 -13.11 -2.75
N ARG A 30 -11.62 -14.35 -3.16
CA ARG A 30 -12.61 -15.11 -3.96
C ARG A 30 -13.91 -15.17 -3.18
N ARG A 31 -15.05 -15.25 -3.88
CA ARG A 31 -16.37 -15.30 -3.27
C ARG A 31 -16.37 -16.34 -2.14
N VAL A 32 -16.54 -15.85 -0.90
CA VAL A 32 -16.36 -16.68 0.29
C VAL A 32 -17.43 -17.76 0.31
N LEU A 33 -17.04 -18.97 0.66
CA LEU A 33 -17.95 -20.10 0.78
C LEU A 33 -19.05 -19.79 1.80
N ARG A 34 -20.22 -20.38 1.60
CA ARG A 34 -21.32 -20.31 2.55
C ARG A 34 -21.61 -21.69 3.10
N ASP A 35 -21.86 -21.77 4.40
CA ASP A 35 -22.34 -23.00 5.04
C ASP A 35 -23.79 -23.30 4.64
N GLY A 36 -24.30 -24.47 5.05
CA GLY A 36 -25.70 -24.86 4.79
C GLY A 36 -26.75 -23.91 5.39
N GLY A 37 -26.36 -22.98 6.26
CA GLY A 37 -27.21 -21.92 6.82
C GLY A 37 -27.01 -20.56 6.15
N GLY A 38 -26.26 -20.48 5.04
CA GLY A 38 -26.03 -19.24 4.29
C GLY A 38 -25.00 -18.28 4.89
N ARG A 39 -24.30 -18.69 5.96
CA ARG A 39 -23.27 -17.87 6.64
C ARG A 39 -21.91 -18.05 5.98
N ARG A 40 -21.09 -17.00 5.98
CA ARG A 40 -19.72 -17.02 5.45
C ARG A 40 -18.84 -17.99 6.23
N TYR A 41 -18.08 -18.79 5.50
CA TYR A 41 -17.16 -19.78 6.04
C TYR A 41 -15.83 -19.70 5.28
N TYR A 42 -14.73 -19.70 6.02
CA TYR A 42 -13.37 -19.57 5.51
C TYR A 42 -12.64 -20.88 5.74
N THR A 43 -11.95 -21.40 4.72
CA THR A 43 -11.05 -22.55 4.89
C THR A 43 -9.64 -22.08 5.24
N ASP A 44 -8.75 -23.03 5.52
CA ASP A 44 -7.33 -22.72 5.72
C ASP A 44 -6.70 -21.99 4.52
N ALA A 45 -7.17 -22.25 3.28
CA ALA A 45 -6.68 -21.58 2.08
C ALA A 45 -7.07 -20.09 2.05
N GLU A 46 -8.30 -19.74 2.45
CA GLU A 46 -8.69 -18.33 2.61
C GLU A 46 -7.88 -17.66 3.72
N LEU A 47 -7.59 -18.36 4.82
CA LEU A 47 -6.73 -17.81 5.86
C LEU A 47 -5.30 -17.55 5.36
N GLU A 48 -4.73 -18.43 4.53
CA GLU A 48 -3.44 -18.17 3.90
C GLU A 48 -3.45 -16.96 2.97
N ARG A 49 -4.54 -16.78 2.22
CA ARG A 49 -4.72 -15.61 1.36
C ARG A 49 -4.79 -14.33 2.20
N LEU A 50 -5.52 -14.35 3.32
CA LEU A 50 -5.62 -13.22 4.23
C LEU A 50 -4.28 -12.89 4.89
N ARG A 51 -3.52 -13.90 5.32
CA ARG A 51 -2.14 -13.70 5.83
C ARG A 51 -1.23 -13.07 4.78
N PHE A 52 -1.37 -13.46 3.51
CA PHE A 52 -0.64 -12.85 2.41
C PHE A 52 -1.00 -11.37 2.23
N ILE A 53 -2.29 -11.04 2.23
CA ILE A 53 -2.76 -9.65 2.13
C ILE A 53 -2.20 -8.82 3.29
N ALA A 54 -2.30 -9.31 4.53
CA ALA A 54 -1.80 -8.60 5.71
C ALA A 54 -0.29 -8.33 5.63
N ARG A 55 0.51 -9.32 5.20
CA ARG A 55 1.96 -9.14 5.01
C ARG A 55 2.29 -8.12 3.91
N ALA A 56 1.56 -8.14 2.80
CA ALA A 56 1.78 -7.20 1.71
C ALA A 56 1.42 -5.77 2.13
N GLN A 57 0.35 -5.58 2.91
CA GLN A 57 0.01 -4.28 3.48
C GLN A 57 1.10 -3.76 4.43
N ALA A 58 1.68 -4.65 5.26
CA ALA A 58 2.79 -4.28 6.13
C ALA A 58 4.06 -3.83 5.36
N MET A 59 4.16 -4.20 4.08
CA MET A 59 5.22 -3.75 3.16
C MET A 59 4.81 -2.51 2.34
N ASP A 60 3.77 -1.79 2.76
CA ASP A 60 3.23 -0.61 2.07
C ASP A 60 2.75 -0.88 0.62
N PHE A 61 2.38 -2.12 0.29
CA PHE A 61 1.63 -2.38 -0.93
C PHE A 61 0.20 -1.85 -0.79
N THR A 62 -0.24 -1.15 -1.82
CA THR A 62 -1.63 -0.70 -1.98
C THR A 62 -2.53 -1.91 -2.26
N LEU A 63 -3.83 -1.78 -1.96
CA LEU A 63 -4.80 -2.85 -2.24
C LEU A 63 -4.84 -3.23 -3.73
N ALA A 64 -4.58 -2.28 -4.63
CA ALA A 64 -4.50 -2.54 -6.07
C ALA A 64 -3.28 -3.41 -6.43
N GLU A 65 -2.10 -3.09 -5.90
CA GLU A 65 -0.88 -3.89 -6.09
C GLU A 65 -1.04 -5.29 -5.47
N ILE A 66 -1.70 -5.37 -4.30
CA ILE A 66 -1.99 -6.65 -3.65
C ILE A 66 -2.91 -7.51 -4.53
N GLY A 67 -3.93 -6.91 -5.16
CA GLY A 67 -4.77 -7.59 -6.13
C GLY A 67 -3.96 -8.19 -7.28
N GLN A 68 -3.03 -7.41 -7.85
CA GLN A 68 -2.14 -7.91 -8.90
C GLN A 68 -1.26 -9.08 -8.41
N LEU A 69 -0.67 -8.97 -7.23
CA LEU A 69 0.13 -10.05 -6.65
C LEU A 69 -0.69 -11.32 -6.40
N LEU A 70 -1.96 -11.19 -6.02
CA LEU A 70 -2.87 -12.31 -5.83
C LEU A 70 -3.22 -12.99 -7.16
N GLU A 71 -3.49 -12.22 -8.22
CA GLU A 71 -3.71 -12.75 -9.57
C GLU A 71 -2.50 -13.54 -10.07
N LEU A 72 -1.28 -13.04 -9.84
CA LEU A 72 -0.04 -13.72 -10.19
C LEU A 72 0.15 -15.01 -9.39
N ARG A 73 -0.22 -15.00 -8.10
CA ARG A 73 -0.20 -16.21 -7.26
C ARG A 73 -1.17 -17.27 -7.76
N ASP A 74 -2.33 -16.86 -8.29
CA ASP A 74 -3.33 -17.76 -8.85
C ASP A 74 -2.92 -18.28 -10.25
N HIS A 75 -1.99 -17.62 -10.95
CA HIS A 75 -1.51 -17.98 -12.31
C HIS A 75 0.04 -18.05 -12.42
N PRO A 76 0.69 -19.10 -11.89
CA PRO A 76 2.14 -19.15 -11.68
C PRO A 76 3.00 -19.16 -12.96
N ALA A 77 2.45 -19.54 -14.11
CA ALA A 77 3.21 -19.74 -15.36
C ALA A 77 3.96 -18.49 -15.86
N THR A 78 3.43 -17.29 -15.58
CA THR A 78 4.04 -15.99 -15.95
C THR A 78 4.29 -15.09 -14.73
N ALA A 79 4.14 -15.62 -13.52
CA ALA A 79 4.07 -14.84 -12.30
C ALA A 79 5.42 -14.28 -11.82
N ARG A 80 6.52 -14.99 -12.09
CA ARG A 80 7.82 -14.70 -11.45
C ARG A 80 8.38 -13.32 -11.85
N GLU A 81 8.40 -13.00 -13.13
CA GLU A 81 8.97 -11.76 -13.63
C GLU A 81 8.14 -10.55 -13.21
N GLU A 82 6.82 -10.66 -13.31
CA GLU A 82 5.91 -9.59 -12.94
C GLU A 82 5.89 -9.34 -11.41
N ALA A 83 5.90 -10.41 -10.61
CA ALA A 83 6.02 -10.27 -9.16
C ALA A 83 7.36 -9.63 -8.77
N ARG A 84 8.46 -10.00 -9.45
CA ARG A 84 9.77 -9.38 -9.25
C ARG A 84 9.74 -7.89 -9.60
N ARG A 85 9.07 -7.50 -10.69
CA ARG A 85 8.91 -6.11 -11.12
C ARG A 85 8.14 -5.28 -10.08
N LEU A 86 7.02 -5.80 -9.57
CA LEU A 86 6.23 -5.14 -8.52
C LEU A 86 7.04 -4.97 -7.24
N ALA A 87 7.74 -6.02 -6.81
CA ALA A 87 8.59 -5.96 -5.62
C ALA A 87 9.73 -4.94 -5.77
N HIS A 88 10.38 -4.90 -6.94
CA HIS A 88 11.44 -3.93 -7.22
C HIS A 88 10.92 -2.49 -7.21
N SER A 89 9.76 -2.24 -7.82
CA SER A 89 9.12 -0.92 -7.79
C SER A 89 8.79 -0.47 -6.37
N LYS A 90 8.27 -1.37 -5.53
CA LYS A 90 8.01 -1.07 -4.11
C LYS A 90 9.29 -0.77 -3.34
N LEU A 91 10.36 -1.54 -3.58
CA LEU A 91 11.67 -1.31 -2.96
C LEU A 91 12.22 0.07 -3.29
N GLU A 92 12.16 0.49 -4.55
CA GLU A 92 12.58 1.83 -4.98
C GLU A 92 11.76 2.94 -4.30
N ALA A 93 10.43 2.77 -4.23
CA ALA A 93 9.54 3.73 -3.58
C ALA A 93 9.85 3.87 -2.07
N VAL A 94 10.02 2.74 -1.37
CA VAL A 94 10.37 2.72 0.06
C VAL A 94 11.76 3.34 0.28
N THR A 95 12.74 3.00 -0.55
CA THR A 95 14.10 3.56 -0.47
C THR A 95 14.10 5.07 -0.68
N GLY A 96 13.31 5.56 -1.65
CA GLY A 96 13.09 7.00 -1.85
C GLY A 96 12.52 7.68 -0.61
N ARG A 97 11.49 7.09 0.01
CA ARG A 97 10.89 7.61 1.25
C ARG A 97 11.87 7.62 2.42
N VAL A 98 12.70 6.59 2.55
CA VAL A 98 13.77 6.54 3.55
C VAL A 98 14.77 7.68 3.34
N ARG A 99 15.17 7.97 2.10
CA ARG A 99 16.07 9.12 1.80
C ARG A 99 15.44 10.44 2.22
N THR A 100 14.18 10.68 1.88
CA THR A 100 13.45 11.90 2.28
C THR A 100 13.35 12.02 3.81
N LEU A 101 12.99 10.95 4.51
CA LEU A 101 12.88 10.95 5.97
C LEU A 101 14.22 11.15 6.66
N ARG A 102 15.32 10.63 6.09
CA ARG A 102 16.69 10.90 6.59
C ARG A 102 17.05 12.37 6.45
N HIS A 103 16.77 12.98 5.30
CA HIS A 103 17.01 14.41 5.08
C HIS A 103 16.26 15.27 6.11
N LEU A 104 14.95 15.04 6.26
CA LEU A 104 14.12 15.78 7.23
C LEU A 104 14.62 15.59 8.68
N ARG A 105 15.02 14.37 9.04
CA ARG A 105 15.61 14.09 10.36
C ARG A 105 16.89 14.89 10.57
N ASP A 106 17.76 14.96 9.56
CA ASP A 106 19.05 15.63 9.68
C ASP A 106 18.88 17.15 9.72
N GLU A 107 17.91 17.70 9.00
CA GLU A 107 17.49 19.10 9.09
C GLU A 107 16.97 19.43 10.50
N LEU A 108 16.04 18.63 11.04
CA LEU A 108 15.54 18.80 12.41
C LEU A 108 16.67 18.74 13.45
N ARG A 109 17.65 17.85 13.26
CA ARG A 109 18.83 17.76 14.14
C ARG A 109 19.68 19.02 14.10
N LEU A 110 19.91 19.59 12.92
CA LEU A 110 20.64 20.84 12.78
C LEU A 110 19.94 21.97 13.54
N LEU A 111 18.62 22.08 13.41
CA LEU A 111 17.84 23.12 14.08
C LEU A 111 17.87 22.99 15.60
N LEU A 112 17.77 21.77 16.11
CA LEU A 112 17.90 21.51 17.55
C LEU A 112 19.29 21.90 18.07
N ASN A 113 20.36 21.59 17.31
CA ASN A 113 21.73 21.96 17.68
C ASN A 113 21.94 23.48 17.70
N LEU A 114 21.44 24.19 16.68
CA LEU A 114 21.53 25.64 16.61
C LEU A 114 20.74 26.31 17.73
N CYS A 115 19.56 25.77 18.07
CA CYS A 115 18.74 26.28 19.17
C CYS A 115 19.42 26.12 20.53
N ALA A 116 20.12 25.01 20.78
CA ALA A 116 20.82 24.77 22.03
C ALA A 116 21.98 25.76 22.28
N GLY A 117 22.58 26.30 21.20
CA GLY A 117 23.68 27.27 21.28
C GLY A 117 23.26 28.74 21.20
N ALA A 118 21.96 29.04 21.05
CA ALA A 118 21.49 30.39 20.81
C ALA A 118 21.12 31.13 22.12
N ASN A 119 21.67 32.33 22.32
CA ASN A 119 21.29 33.21 23.43
C ASN A 119 20.22 34.20 22.96
N GLY A 120 18.96 33.95 23.31
CA GLY A 120 17.84 34.88 23.17
C GLY A 120 16.94 34.68 21.93
N ARG A 121 17.51 34.37 20.77
CA ARG A 121 16.75 34.10 19.53
C ARG A 121 16.64 32.60 19.25
N CYS A 122 15.47 32.12 18.81
CA CYS A 122 15.23 30.70 18.55
C CYS A 122 15.28 30.41 17.04
N PRO A 123 16.32 29.72 16.53
CA PRO A 123 16.47 29.41 15.11
C PRO A 123 15.32 28.59 14.52
N ILE A 124 14.60 27.82 15.35
CA ILE A 124 13.43 27.04 14.92
C ILE A 124 12.25 27.94 14.55
N LEU A 125 12.07 29.06 15.27
CA LEU A 125 10.98 30.02 15.03
C LEU A 125 11.33 31.04 13.95
N GLU A 126 12.63 31.26 13.73
CA GLU A 126 13.16 32.14 12.69
C GLU A 126 13.34 31.43 11.35
N LEU A 127 12.96 30.15 11.28
CA LEU A 127 13.01 29.36 10.06
C LEU A 127 12.13 30.03 9.00
N GLN A 128 12.78 30.67 8.03
CA GLN A 128 12.10 31.12 6.83
C GLN A 128 11.68 29.85 6.06
N PRO A 129 10.45 29.76 5.55
CA PRO A 129 10.09 28.67 4.66
C PRO A 129 10.95 28.79 3.40
N GLU A 130 11.99 27.96 3.29
CA GLU A 130 12.64 27.77 2.02
C GLU A 130 11.58 27.28 1.03
N ARG A 131 11.56 27.90 -0.15
CA ARG A 131 10.69 27.56 -1.28
C ARG A 131 11.04 26.18 -1.85
N THR A 132 10.91 25.11 -1.07
CA THR A 132 11.15 23.74 -1.52
C THR A 132 9.81 23.09 -1.89
N ALA A 133 9.21 23.58 -2.98
CA ALA A 133 8.20 22.79 -3.68
C ALA A 133 8.93 21.67 -4.45
N PRO A 134 8.71 20.38 -4.16
CA PRO A 134 9.15 19.34 -5.08
C PRO A 134 8.33 19.47 -6.36
N ALA A 135 9.01 19.69 -7.48
CA ALA A 135 8.43 19.79 -8.80
C ALA A 135 7.59 18.54 -9.13
N ARG A 136 6.26 18.63 -8.95
CA ARG A 136 5.33 17.70 -9.60
C ARG A 136 5.42 17.95 -11.09
N LYS A 137 6.18 17.12 -11.81
CA LYS A 137 6.09 17.02 -13.26
C LYS A 137 4.63 16.70 -13.59
N ARG A 138 3.89 17.69 -14.12
CA ARG A 138 2.61 17.46 -14.80
C ARG A 138 2.91 16.48 -15.93
N ILE A 139 2.38 15.27 -15.81
CA ILE A 139 2.22 14.37 -16.95
C ILE A 139 1.20 15.08 -17.85
N THR A 140 1.66 15.85 -18.82
CA THR A 140 0.83 16.31 -19.93
C THR A 140 0.49 15.08 -20.76
N GLN A 141 -0.73 14.56 -20.60
CA GLN A 141 -1.31 13.63 -21.56
C GLN A 141 -1.31 14.31 -22.94
N PRO A 142 -0.77 13.69 -23.99
CA PRO A 142 -0.91 14.22 -25.34
C PRO A 142 -2.39 14.16 -25.73
N ALA A 143 -2.88 15.26 -26.28
CA ALA A 143 -4.25 15.41 -26.76
C ALA A 143 -4.55 14.33 -27.81
N ILE A 144 -5.50 13.44 -27.49
CA ILE A 144 -6.09 12.52 -28.45
C ILE A 144 -6.83 13.38 -29.49
N ARG A 145 -6.22 13.55 -30.67
CA ARG A 145 -6.88 14.13 -31.85
C ARG A 145 -8.08 13.24 -32.21
N ARG A 146 -9.28 13.68 -31.83
CA ARG A 146 -10.53 13.18 -32.40
C ARG A 146 -10.50 13.46 -33.91
N ARG A 147 -10.17 12.45 -34.72
CA ARG A 147 -10.49 12.50 -36.15
C ARG A 147 -12.01 12.43 -36.28
N ARG A 148 -12.55 13.50 -36.85
CA ARG A 148 -13.96 13.69 -37.18
C ARG A 148 -14.39 12.61 -38.18
N LYS A 149 -15.62 12.13 -37.98
CA LYS A 149 -16.44 11.43 -38.97
C LYS A 149 -16.43 12.21 -40.29
N PHE A 150 -16.24 11.52 -41.39
CA PHE A 150 -16.67 11.92 -42.73
C PHE A 150 -17.28 10.69 -43.40
N ALA A 151 -18.51 10.88 -43.87
CA ALA A 151 -19.29 10.13 -44.85
C ALA A 151 -19.26 8.60 -44.77
#